data_AF-A0A8S3Q7W1-F1
#
_entry.id   AF-A0A8S3Q7W1-F1
#
_cell.length_a   1.000
_cell.length_b   1.000
_cell.length_c   1.000
_cell.angle_alpha   90.00
_cell.angle_beta   90.00
_cell.angle_gamma   90.00
#
_symmetry.space_group_name_H-M   'P 1'
#
loop_
_entity.id
_entity.type
_entity.pdbx_description
1 polymer ?
#
loop_
_entity_poly.entity_id
_entity_poly.type
_entity_poly.pdbx_seq_one_letter_code
_entity_poly.pdbx_strand_id
1 'polypeptide(L)'
;MFCFYFGKSLVPIDTSQLTTPTDRLIYTIRWLFLSSLTIMFAMFGVLRIRGNTDAIDPLNGSAENLVELPNRILRNNIEQFLLHASAVLTFSTFLDESNMNNIPLMVVLFILGRLFYAVGYSSAPMHRPFGFSMTFGPTFVTYIRCTYNVVSTLIF
;
A
#
# COMPACT_ATOMS: atom_id res chain seq x y z
N MET A 1 16.24 4.42 -4.73
CA MET A 1 17.28 5.34 -4.24
C MET A 1 16.82 6.81 -4.27
N PHE A 2 16.13 7.27 -5.33
CA PHE A 2 15.64 8.65 -5.43
C PHE A 2 14.47 9.04 -4.48
N CYS A 3 13.53 8.14 -4.16
CA CYS A 3 12.37 8.52 -3.33
C CYS A 3 12.70 8.84 -1.85
N PHE A 4 13.76 8.26 -1.27
CA PHE A 4 14.02 8.39 0.17
C PHE A 4 14.67 9.72 0.59
N TYR A 5 15.34 10.41 -0.32
CA TYR A 5 15.91 11.74 -0.06
C TYR A 5 14.87 12.85 -0.23
N PHE A 6 13.81 12.59 -0.99
CA PHE A 6 12.79 13.58 -1.35
C PHE A 6 11.68 13.76 -0.31
N GLY A 7 11.51 12.81 0.63
CA GLY A 7 10.46 12.87 1.65
C GLY A 7 10.46 14.17 2.46
N LYS A 8 11.63 14.68 2.86
CA LYS A 8 11.76 15.95 3.58
C LYS A 8 11.33 17.18 2.78
N SER A 9 11.53 17.17 1.45
CA SER A 9 11.19 18.33 0.60
C SER A 9 9.74 18.32 0.15
N LEU A 10 9.13 17.14 0.01
CA LEU A 10 7.74 16.98 -0.46
C LEU A 10 6.72 17.03 0.68
N VAL A 11 7.10 16.61 1.88
CA VAL A 11 6.21 16.49 3.03
C VAL A 11 6.90 17.09 4.25
N PRO A 12 6.72 18.39 4.53
CA PRO A 12 7.32 19.06 5.68
C PRO A 12 6.52 18.70 6.95
N ILE A 13 6.59 17.43 7.35
CA ILE A 13 6.10 16.96 8.64
C ILE A 13 7.26 17.03 9.63
N ASP A 14 7.02 17.67 10.77
CA ASP A 14 7.96 17.65 11.88
C ASP A 14 7.98 16.25 12.51
N THR A 15 9.12 15.59 12.39
CA THR A 15 9.37 14.25 12.93
C THR A 15 10.41 14.25 14.04
N SER A 16 10.86 15.42 14.49
CA SER A 16 11.87 15.58 15.56
C SER A 16 11.45 14.96 16.90
N GLN A 17 10.14 14.78 17.10
CA GLN A 17 9.58 14.18 18.31
C GLN A 17 9.67 12.63 18.31
N LEU A 18 9.99 11.99 17.18
CA LEU A 18 9.95 10.53 17.00
C LEU A 18 11.28 9.86 17.41
N THR A 19 11.72 10.15 18.63
CA THR A 19 13.04 9.77 19.15
C THR A 19 13.15 8.27 19.41
N THR A 20 12.10 7.62 19.92
CA THR A 20 12.12 6.19 20.25
C THR A 20 11.62 5.30 19.10
N PRO A 21 12.07 4.04 19.01
CA PRO A 21 11.52 3.08 18.05
C PRO A 21 10.00 2.88 18.20
N THR A 22 9.48 2.95 19.43
CA THR A 22 8.05 2.85 19.73
C THR A 22 7.27 4.01 19.11
N ASP A 23 7.75 5.24 19.23
CA ASP A 23 7.09 6.42 18.63
C ASP A 23 7.01 6.28 17.11
N ARG A 24 8.10 5.80 16.49
CA ARG A 24 8.17 5.56 15.04
C ARG A 24 7.22 4.46 14.58
N LEU A 25 7.06 3.39 15.35
CA LEU A 25 6.08 2.35 15.07
C LEU A 25 4.64 2.85 15.20
N ILE A 26 4.31 3.57 16.28
CA ILE A 26 2.97 4.16 16.48
C ILE A 26 2.63 5.10 15.33
N TYR A 27 3.56 5.97 14.96
CA TYR A 27 3.42 6.87 13.82
C TYR A 27 3.15 6.09 12.52
N THR A 28 3.92 5.03 12.28
CA THR A 28 3.77 4.19 11.08
C THR A 28 2.43 3.47 11.03
N ILE A 29 1.95 2.92 12.16
CA ILE A 29 0.65 2.26 12.25
C ILE A 29 -0.49 3.24 11.96
N ARG A 30 -0.42 4.47 12.47
CA ARG A 30 -1.41 5.52 12.19
C ARG A 30 -1.47 5.85 10.70
N TRP A 31 -0.32 5.89 10.01
CA TRP A 31 -0.26 6.06 8.56
C TRP A 31 -0.77 4.83 7.79
N LEU A 32 -0.52 3.62 8.29
CA LEU A 32 -1.03 2.39 7.68
C LEU A 32 -2.55 2.29 7.68
N PHE A 33 -3.23 2.90 8.66
CA PHE A 33 -4.68 3.03 8.63
C PHE A 33 -5.17 3.71 7.35
N LEU A 34 -4.46 4.73 6.85
CA LEU A 34 -4.84 5.38 5.58
C LEU A 34 -4.63 4.45 4.37
N SER A 35 -3.59 3.63 4.39
CA SER A 35 -3.35 2.62 3.34
C SER A 35 -4.46 1.57 3.31
N SER A 36 -4.98 1.14 4.47
CA SER A 36 -6.03 0.13 4.54
C SER A 36 -7.37 0.61 3.99
N LEU A 37 -7.62 1.94 3.95
CA LEU A 37 -8.81 2.50 3.30
C LEU A 37 -8.91 2.10 1.82
N THR A 38 -7.79 1.86 1.14
CA THR A 38 -7.79 1.39 -0.26
C THR A 38 -8.42 0.00 -0.42
N ILE A 39 -8.32 -0.86 0.59
CA ILE A 39 -9.00 -2.16 0.64
C ILE A 39 -10.51 -1.94 0.86
N MET A 40 -10.86 -1.05 1.80
CA MET A 40 -12.25 -0.72 2.08
C MET A 40 -12.96 -0.18 0.82
N PHE A 41 -12.31 0.70 0.06
CA PHE A 41 -12.85 1.18 -1.23
C PHE A 41 -12.99 0.07 -2.28
N ALA A 42 -12.01 -0.84 -2.40
CA ALA A 42 -12.12 -1.98 -3.31
C ALA A 42 -13.26 -2.93 -2.91
N MET A 43 -13.48 -3.12 -1.61
CA MET A 43 -14.58 -3.91 -1.07
C MET A 43 -15.94 -3.28 -1.40
N PHE A 44 -16.08 -1.96 -1.27
CA PHE A 44 -17.29 -1.26 -1.72
C PHE A 44 -17.54 -1.42 -3.22
N GLY A 45 -16.48 -1.53 -4.04
CA GLY A 45 -16.60 -1.86 -5.46
C GLY A 45 -17.28 -3.21 -5.71
N VAL A 46 -16.89 -4.25 -4.95
CA VAL A 46 -17.52 -5.58 -5.02
C VAL A 46 -18.97 -5.52 -4.51
N LEU A 47 -19.18 -4.92 -3.32
CA LEU A 47 -20.50 -4.80 -2.70
C LEU A 47 -21.49 -4.06 -3.59
N ARG A 48 -21.05 -3.01 -4.30
CA ARG A 48 -21.89 -2.27 -5.23
C ARG A 48 -22.42 -3.15 -6.36
N ILE A 49 -21.61 -4.05 -6.92
CA ILE A 49 -22.08 -4.92 -8.00
C ILE A 49 -23.00 -6.00 -7.43
N ARG A 50 -22.61 -6.67 -6.34
CA ARG A 50 -23.44 -7.73 -5.73
C ARG A 50 -24.79 -7.20 -5.24
N GLY A 51 -24.84 -6.00 -4.65
CA GLY A 51 -26.08 -5.40 -4.15
C GLY A 51 -27.04 -4.90 -5.23
N ASN A 52 -26.62 -4.84 -6.50
CA ASN A 52 -27.43 -4.28 -7.60
C ASN A 52 -27.61 -5.25 -8.78
N THR A 53 -27.15 -6.49 -8.67
CA THR A 53 -27.18 -7.49 -9.77
C THR A 53 -27.50 -8.88 -9.22
N ASP A 54 -27.78 -9.83 -10.10
CA ASP A 54 -28.03 -11.23 -9.73
C ASP A 54 -26.81 -11.92 -9.09
N ALA A 55 -25.63 -11.29 -9.11
CA ALA A 55 -24.43 -11.75 -8.42
C ALA A 55 -24.54 -11.66 -6.89
N ILE A 56 -25.70 -11.29 -6.33
CA ILE A 56 -25.95 -11.34 -4.88
C ILE A 56 -25.87 -12.76 -4.33
N ASP A 57 -26.29 -13.76 -5.11
CA ASP A 57 -26.16 -15.19 -4.78
C ASP A 57 -24.98 -15.81 -5.55
N PRO A 58 -23.79 -15.92 -4.92
CA PRO A 58 -22.61 -16.48 -5.57
C PRO A 58 -22.74 -17.99 -5.85
N LEU A 59 -23.70 -18.70 -5.24
CA LEU A 59 -23.88 -20.13 -5.42
C LEU A 59 -24.69 -20.48 -6.67
N ASN A 60 -25.57 -19.57 -7.09
CA ASN A 60 -26.34 -19.70 -8.32
C ASN A 60 -25.44 -19.55 -9.57
N GLY A 61 -24.32 -18.83 -9.44
CA GLY A 61 -23.34 -18.65 -10.51
C GLY A 61 -23.81 -17.76 -11.67
N SER A 62 -25.09 -17.36 -11.68
CA SER A 62 -25.60 -16.33 -12.56
C SER A 62 -24.89 -15.00 -12.25
N ALA A 63 -24.41 -14.32 -13.28
CA ALA A 63 -23.78 -12.99 -13.18
C ALA A 63 -22.45 -12.89 -12.39
N GLU A 64 -21.78 -13.99 -12.02
CA GLU A 64 -20.48 -13.92 -11.32
C GLU A 64 -19.37 -13.27 -12.19
N ASN A 65 -19.53 -13.28 -13.52
CA ASN A 65 -18.67 -12.54 -14.43
C ASN A 65 -18.69 -11.02 -14.19
N LEU A 66 -19.78 -10.47 -13.63
CA LEU A 66 -19.91 -9.03 -13.34
C LEU A 66 -19.00 -8.59 -12.18
N VAL A 67 -18.70 -9.51 -11.25
CA VAL A 67 -17.85 -9.23 -10.07
C VAL A 67 -16.39 -9.63 -10.29
N GLU A 68 -16.05 -10.23 -11.42
CA GLU A 68 -14.70 -10.74 -11.71
C GLU A 68 -13.62 -9.63 -11.60
N LEU A 69 -13.85 -8.50 -12.26
CA LEU A 69 -12.93 -7.36 -12.21
C LEU A 69 -12.81 -6.75 -10.79
N PRO A 70 -13.89 -6.35 -10.09
CA PRO A 70 -13.75 -5.78 -8.75
C PRO A 70 -13.17 -6.79 -7.74
N ASN A 71 -13.45 -8.09 -7.87
CA ASN A 71 -12.80 -9.12 -7.06
C ASN A 71 -11.29 -9.20 -7.32
N ARG A 72 -10.86 -9.11 -8.59
CA ARG A 72 -9.43 -9.06 -8.95
C ARG A 72 -8.73 -7.82 -8.40
N ILE A 73 -9.41 -6.68 -8.40
CA ILE A 73 -8.88 -5.44 -7.79
C ILE A 73 -8.77 -5.60 -6.27
N LEU A 74 -9.82 -6.08 -5.61
CA LEU A 74 -9.82 -6.30 -4.16
C LEU A 74 -8.71 -7.25 -3.73
N ARG A 75 -8.61 -8.41 -4.39
CA ARG A 75 -7.57 -9.41 -4.10
C ARG A 75 -6.16 -8.81 -4.26
N ASN A 76 -5.91 -8.11 -5.37
CA ASN A 76 -4.61 -7.49 -5.59
C ASN A 76 -4.31 -6.41 -4.54
N ASN A 77 -5.30 -5.61 -4.14
CA ASN A 77 -5.11 -4.60 -3.10
C ASN A 77 -4.79 -5.22 -1.74
N ILE A 78 -5.42 -6.34 -1.37
CA ILE A 78 -5.08 -7.08 -0.15
C ILE A 78 -3.64 -7.58 -0.21
N GLU A 79 -3.26 -8.26 -1.30
CA GLU A 79 -1.90 -8.79 -1.49
C GLU A 79 -0.84 -7.66 -1.44
N GLN A 80 -1.08 -6.53 -2.11
CA GLN A 80 -0.17 -5.38 -2.11
C GLN A 80 -0.12 -4.67 -0.76
N PHE A 81 -1.26 -4.56 -0.05
CA PHE A 81 -1.30 -3.96 1.29
C PHE A 81 -0.50 -4.79 2.29
N LEU A 82 -0.61 -6.11 2.26
CA LEU A 82 0.17 -6.98 3.16
C LEU A 82 1.67 -6.75 2.97
N LEU A 83 2.14 -6.74 1.72
CA LEU A 83 3.54 -6.46 1.41
C LEU A 83 3.95 -5.05 1.87
N HIS A 84 3.13 -4.04 1.57
CA HIS A 84 3.38 -2.66 1.95
C HIS A 84 3.44 -2.47 3.47
N ALA A 85 2.48 -3.05 4.21
CA ALA A 85 2.41 -2.99 5.67
C ALA A 85 3.65 -3.61 6.32
N SER A 86 4.01 -4.82 5.90
CA SER A 86 5.26 -5.45 6.35
C SER A 86 6.48 -4.58 6.04
N ALA A 87 6.56 -4.04 4.82
CA ALA A 87 7.69 -3.20 4.41
C ALA A 87 7.83 -1.94 5.28
N VAL A 88 6.76 -1.15 5.47
CA VAL A 88 6.86 0.12 6.21
C VAL A 88 7.02 -0.09 7.71
N LEU A 89 6.41 -1.15 8.29
CA LEU A 89 6.60 -1.50 9.70
C LEU A 89 8.05 -1.85 9.97
N THR A 90 8.62 -2.79 9.22
CA THR A 90 10.04 -3.16 9.35
C THR A 90 10.94 -1.98 9.02
N PHE A 91 10.60 -1.16 8.03
CA PHE A 91 11.43 -0.02 7.68
C PHE A 91 11.50 1.01 8.81
N SER A 92 10.38 1.28 9.49
CA SER A 92 10.30 2.24 10.59
C SER A 92 11.20 1.89 11.78
N THR A 93 11.52 0.61 11.99
CA THR A 93 12.43 0.19 13.07
C THR A 93 13.89 0.55 12.76
N PHE A 94 14.24 0.74 11.49
CA PHE A 94 15.58 1.09 11.03
C PHE A 94 15.73 2.56 10.62
N LEU A 95 14.67 3.36 10.75
CA LEU A 95 14.70 4.79 10.45
C LEU A 95 15.04 5.58 11.70
N ASP A 96 15.84 6.63 11.54
CA ASP A 96 15.97 7.69 12.53
C ASP A 96 14.84 8.72 12.38
N GLU A 97 14.63 9.54 13.42
CA GLU A 97 13.63 10.61 13.45
C GLU A 97 13.65 11.48 12.18
N SER A 98 14.85 11.80 11.68
CA SER A 98 15.04 12.68 10.52
C SER A 98 14.55 12.07 9.21
N ASN A 99 14.39 10.74 9.15
CA ASN A 99 14.00 10.01 7.94
C ASN A 99 12.57 9.49 8.00
N MET A 100 11.80 9.79 9.05
CA MET A 100 10.43 9.31 9.22
C MET A 100 9.43 9.88 8.20
N ASN A 101 9.76 11.00 7.55
CA ASN A 101 8.97 11.55 6.43
C ASN A 101 8.82 10.59 5.24
N ASN A 102 9.68 9.56 5.17
CA ASN A 102 9.54 8.50 4.18
C ASN A 102 8.26 7.67 4.37
N ILE A 103 7.74 7.54 5.60
CA ILE A 103 6.53 6.75 5.87
C ILE A 103 5.28 7.39 5.22
N PRO A 104 4.95 8.67 5.47
CA PRO A 104 3.90 9.39 4.75
C PRO A 104 4.02 9.31 3.23
N LEU A 105 5.23 9.53 2.70
CA LEU A 105 5.48 9.48 1.26
C LEU A 105 5.12 8.11 0.68
N MET A 106 5.54 7.04 1.36
CA MET A 106 5.23 5.66 0.95
C MET A 106 3.74 5.37 0.99
N VAL A 107 3.02 5.87 2.01
CA VAL A 107 1.57 5.71 2.10
C VAL A 107 0.84 6.50 1.01
N VAL A 108 1.24 7.75 0.73
CA VAL A 108 0.63 8.54 -0.35
C VAL A 108 0.87 7.88 -1.71
N LEU A 109 2.10 7.44 -1.99
CA LEU A 109 2.43 6.70 -3.22
C LEU A 109 1.62 5.40 -3.32
N PHE A 110 1.45 4.69 -2.21
CA PHE A 110 0.63 3.49 -2.17
C PHE A 110 -0.82 3.81 -2.54
N ILE A 111 -1.46 4.79 -1.88
CA ILE A 111 -2.84 5.19 -2.14
C ILE A 111 -3.02 5.63 -3.60
N LEU A 112 -2.16 6.53 -4.11
CA LEU A 112 -2.22 6.98 -5.50
C LEU A 112 -2.04 5.82 -6.48
N GLY A 113 -1.08 4.93 -6.22
CA GLY A 113 -0.86 3.75 -7.04
C GLY A 113 -2.06 2.81 -7.06
N ARG A 114 -2.76 2.64 -5.93
CA ARG A 114 -4.00 1.85 -5.86
C ARG A 114 -5.15 2.50 -6.64
N LEU A 115 -5.27 3.83 -6.59
CA LEU A 115 -6.25 4.57 -7.39
C LEU A 115 -5.97 4.41 -8.89
N PHE A 116 -4.73 4.66 -9.33
CA PHE A 116 -4.35 4.46 -10.73
C PHE A 116 -4.46 3.01 -11.19
N TYR A 117 -4.19 2.05 -10.30
CA TYR A 117 -4.38 0.63 -10.59
C TYR A 117 -5.86 0.32 -10.85
N ALA A 118 -6.75 0.76 -9.97
CA ALA A 118 -8.19 0.48 -10.10
C ALA A 118 -8.80 1.18 -11.32
N VAL A 119 -8.48 2.46 -11.56
CA VAL A 119 -8.95 3.21 -12.73
C VAL A 119 -8.38 2.63 -14.02
N GLY A 120 -7.06 2.37 -14.06
CA GLY A 120 -6.40 1.77 -15.20
C GLY A 120 -7.00 0.41 -15.55
N TYR A 121 -7.12 -0.50 -14.57
CA TYR A 121 -7.66 -1.83 -14.80
C TYR A 121 -9.13 -1.80 -15.26
N SER A 122 -9.92 -0.87 -14.75
CA SER A 122 -11.31 -0.68 -15.18
C SER A 122 -11.44 -0.14 -16.61
N SER A 123 -10.43 0.60 -17.10
CA SER A 123 -10.42 1.11 -18.48
C SER A 123 -9.99 0.06 -19.51
N ALA A 124 -8.89 -0.66 -19.23
CA ALA A 124 -8.39 -1.74 -20.06
C ALA A 124 -7.44 -2.63 -19.24
N PRO A 125 -7.42 -3.95 -19.46
CA PRO A 125 -6.52 -4.86 -18.74
C PRO A 125 -5.04 -4.45 -18.79
N MET A 126 -4.61 -3.81 -19.89
CA MET A 126 -3.23 -3.40 -20.14
C MET A 126 -2.81 -2.08 -19.46
N HIS A 127 -3.74 -1.32 -18.89
CA HIS A 127 -3.42 -0.03 -18.23
C HIS A 127 -3.10 -0.17 -16.73
N ARG A 128 -3.36 -1.33 -16.13
CA ARG A 128 -3.05 -1.61 -14.72
C ARG A 128 -1.55 -1.56 -14.33
N PRO A 129 -0.55 -1.81 -15.22
CA PRO A 129 0.86 -1.85 -14.81
C PRO A 129 1.36 -0.54 -14.21
N PHE A 130 0.88 0.62 -14.66
CA PHE A 130 1.33 1.92 -14.15
C PHE A 130 1.06 2.06 -12.64
N GLY A 131 -0.19 1.86 -12.21
CA GLY A 131 -0.55 1.90 -10.78
C GLY A 131 0.08 0.75 -9.98
N PHE A 132 0.24 -0.42 -10.61
CA PHE A 132 0.95 -1.54 -9.98
C PHE A 132 2.41 -1.20 -9.68
N SER A 133 3.15 -0.66 -10.64
CA SER A 133 4.55 -0.29 -10.47
C SER A 133 4.74 0.84 -9.45
N MET A 134 3.79 1.78 -9.37
CA MET A 134 3.81 2.87 -8.39
C MET A 134 3.73 2.36 -6.94
N THR A 135 3.11 1.20 -6.68
CA THR A 135 3.09 0.60 -5.33
C THR A 135 4.17 -0.46 -5.15
N PHE A 136 4.33 -1.36 -6.13
CA PHE A 136 5.25 -2.49 -6.03
C PHE A 136 6.71 -2.04 -6.05
N GLY A 137 7.06 -1.05 -6.89
CA GLY A 137 8.42 -0.54 -7.02
C GLY A 137 8.99 -0.02 -5.70
N PRO A 138 8.35 0.98 -5.05
CA PRO A 138 8.81 1.48 -3.76
C PRO A 138 8.83 0.40 -2.68
N THR A 139 7.79 -0.44 -2.61
CA THR A 139 7.70 -1.55 -1.64
C THR A 139 8.87 -2.52 -1.81
N PHE A 140 9.15 -2.95 -3.04
CA PHE A 140 10.25 -3.86 -3.35
C PHE A 140 11.61 -3.30 -2.98
N VAL A 141 11.87 -2.02 -3.27
CA VAL A 141 13.11 -1.34 -2.86
C VAL A 141 13.24 -1.30 -1.33
N THR A 142 12.14 -1.07 -0.61
CA THR A 142 12.15 -1.12 0.86
C THR A 142 12.42 -2.52 1.38
N TYR A 143 11.86 -3.57 0.76
CA TYR A 143 12.20 -4.95 1.12
C TYR A 143 13.70 -5.20 1.02
N ILE A 144 14.33 -4.82 -0.10
CA ILE A 144 15.79 -4.97 -0.28
C ILE A 144 16.55 -4.25 0.83
N ARG A 145 16.16 -3.00 1.14
CA ARG A 145 16.82 -2.21 2.19
C ARG A 145 16.63 -2.83 3.58
N CYS A 146 15.42 -3.26 3.92
CA CYS A 146 15.13 -3.90 5.20
C CYS A 146 15.86 -5.23 5.33
N THR A 147 15.93 -6.05 4.28
CA THR A 147 16.70 -7.30 4.28
C THR A 147 18.18 -7.03 4.52
N TYR A 148 18.77 -6.06 3.83
CA TYR A 148 20.16 -5.65 4.08
C TYR A 148 20.38 -5.26 5.55
N ASN A 149 19.52 -4.42 6.11
CA ASN A 149 19.63 -3.97 7.50
C ASN A 149 19.50 -5.14 8.49
N VAL A 150 18.48 -6.00 8.34
CA VAL A 150 18.27 -7.18 9.21
C VAL A 150 19.49 -8.09 9.19
N VAL A 151 20.02 -8.40 8.01
CA VAL A 151 21.20 -9.25 7.86
C VAL A 151 22.41 -8.60 8.52
N SER A 152 22.61 -7.28 8.34
CA SER A 152 23.72 -6.56 8.95
C SER A 152 23.66 -6.54 10.48
N THR A 153 22.47 -6.48 11.09
CA THR A 153 22.28 -6.51 12.55
C THR A 153 22.45 -7.91 13.15
N LEU A 154 22.36 -8.97 12.34
CA LEU A 154 22.48 -10.36 12.81
C LEU A 154 23.90 -10.91 12.66
N ILE A 155 24.67 -10.40 11.71
CA ILE A 155 26.02 -10.88 11.39
C ILE A 155 27.11 -10.10 12.15
N PHE A 156 26.80 -8.89 12.61
CA PHE A 156 27.69 -8.01 13.38
C PHE A 156 27.03 -7.59 14.69
#